data_AF-A0AA87IHV4-F1
#
_entry.id   AF-A0AA87IHV4-F1
#
_cell.length_a   1.000
_cell.length_b   1.000
_cell.length_c   1.000
_cell.angle_alpha   90.00
_cell.angle_beta   90.00
_cell.angle_gamma   90.00
#
_symmetry.space_group_name_H-M   'P 1'
#
loop_
_entity.id
_entity.type
_entity.pdbx_description
1 polymer ?
#
loop_
_entity_poly.entity_id
_entity_poly.type
_entity_poly.pdbx_seq_one_letter_code
_entity_poly.pdbx_strand_id
1 'polypeptide(L)'
;MYVMGLFEFKEYLQSSHYLSVAVEEYERFTFRGYADIHPTRIKIDYDQGKMYKEGMNVENYVIWLVESKDILIKDQQFWQRRLNALNRALQILTPLERDIYNLFSIGKTQSRLQTEPVLLKIRDQLELLIDSSPVLKERSLDDEDADFDEDSEEMEAELI
;
A
#
# COMPACT_ATOMS: atom_id res chain seq x y z
N MET A 1 -12.24 -18.18 -16.91
CA MET A 1 -12.05 -16.83 -17.46
C MET A 1 -12.32 -15.87 -16.34
N TYR A 2 -11.29 -15.14 -15.93
CA TYR A 2 -11.42 -14.11 -14.91
C TYR A 2 -12.28 -12.96 -15.41
N VAL A 3 -13.06 -12.36 -14.50
CA VAL A 3 -13.84 -11.16 -14.80
C VAL A 3 -13.44 -10.11 -13.77
N MET A 4 -12.75 -9.08 -14.23
CA MET A 4 -12.26 -7.99 -13.39
C MET A 4 -13.42 -7.09 -12.98
N GLY A 5 -13.46 -6.71 -11.70
CA GLY A 5 -14.45 -5.74 -11.21
C GLY A 5 -14.13 -4.30 -11.67
N LEU A 6 -15.13 -3.41 -11.70
CA LEU A 6 -14.90 -1.99 -12.03
C LEU A 6 -13.97 -1.29 -11.02
N PHE A 7 -14.07 -1.67 -9.73
CA PHE A 7 -13.21 -1.12 -8.69
C PHE A 7 -11.76 -1.55 -8.90
N GLU A 8 -11.53 -2.85 -9.06
CA GLU A 8 -10.21 -3.41 -9.36
C GLU A 8 -9.60 -2.81 -10.62
N PHE A 9 -10.38 -2.65 -11.69
CA PHE A 9 -9.91 -2.01 -12.91
C PHE A 9 -9.43 -0.57 -12.66
N LYS A 10 -10.15 0.20 -11.84
CA LYS A 10 -9.71 1.55 -11.44
C LYS A 10 -8.41 1.52 -10.65
N GLU A 11 -8.22 0.54 -9.77
CA GLU A 11 -6.96 0.38 -9.04
C GLU A 11 -5.78 0.12 -9.99
N TYR A 12 -5.97 -0.68 -11.03
CA TYR A 12 -4.96 -0.84 -12.08
C TYR A 12 -4.68 0.49 -12.79
N LEU A 13 -5.70 1.24 -13.20
CA LEU A 13 -5.51 2.55 -13.84
C LEU A 13 -4.77 3.56 -12.94
N GLN A 14 -4.94 3.44 -11.63
CA GLN A 14 -4.34 4.32 -10.62
C GLN A 14 -3.06 3.75 -9.99
N SER A 15 -2.56 2.61 -10.45
CA SER A 15 -1.46 1.90 -9.80
C SER A 15 -0.17 2.73 -9.75
N SER A 16 0.06 3.60 -10.73
CA SER A 16 1.20 4.53 -10.70
C SER A 16 1.11 5.53 -9.56
N HIS A 17 -0.09 6.02 -9.26
CA HIS A 17 -0.32 6.95 -8.15
C HIS A 17 -0.15 6.21 -6.82
N TYR A 18 -0.78 5.05 -6.66
CA TYR A 18 -0.65 4.27 -5.43
C TYR A 18 0.78 3.83 -5.15
N LEU A 19 1.54 3.43 -6.18
CA LEU A 19 2.97 3.14 -6.03
C LEU A 19 3.74 4.36 -5.53
N SER A 20 3.47 5.57 -6.07
CA SER A 20 4.15 6.78 -5.60
C SER A 20 3.86 7.10 -4.13
N VAL A 21 2.62 6.89 -3.70
CA VAL A 21 2.21 7.08 -2.29
C VAL A 21 2.90 6.05 -1.39
N ALA A 22 2.96 4.78 -1.80
CA ALA A 22 3.60 3.71 -1.03
C ALA A 22 5.13 3.91 -0.89
N VAL A 23 5.77 4.46 -1.93
CA VAL A 23 7.20 4.83 -1.89
C VAL A 23 7.42 5.99 -0.92
N GLU A 24 6.59 7.05 -1.01
CA GLU A 24 6.70 8.20 -0.10
C GLU A 24 6.45 7.80 1.36
N GLU A 25 5.50 6.90 1.61
CA GLU A 25 5.22 6.36 2.95
C GLU A 25 6.42 5.60 3.51
N TYR A 26 7.06 4.74 2.71
CA TYR A 26 8.28 4.04 3.10
C TYR A 26 9.45 4.99 3.39
N GLU A 27 9.64 6.02 2.57
CA GLU A 27 10.68 7.03 2.80
C GLU A 27 10.42 7.81 4.10
N ARG A 28 9.16 8.20 4.37
CA ARG A 28 8.79 8.85 5.64
C ARG A 28 8.97 7.92 6.84
N PHE A 29 8.59 6.65 6.70
CA PHE A 29 8.75 5.63 7.73
C PHE A 29 10.23 5.42 8.07
N THR A 30 11.09 5.22 7.07
CA THR A 30 12.53 5.05 7.29
C THR A 30 13.16 6.30 7.92
N PHE A 31 12.81 7.50 7.47
CA PHE A 31 13.30 8.73 8.07
C PHE A 31 12.92 8.89 9.56
N ARG A 32 11.66 8.60 9.92
CA ARG A 32 11.17 8.74 11.31
C ARG A 32 11.60 7.58 12.21
N GLY A 33 11.54 6.36 11.70
CA GLY A 33 11.81 5.14 12.45
C GLY A 33 13.20 5.15 13.10
N TYR A 34 14.21 5.64 12.39
CA TYR A 34 15.57 5.78 12.92
C TYR A 34 15.75 7.02 13.82
N ALA A 35 15.00 8.09 13.58
CA ALA A 35 15.06 9.31 14.40
C ALA A 35 14.44 9.12 15.80
N ASP A 36 13.52 8.18 15.95
CA ASP A 36 12.80 7.94 17.21
C ASP A 36 13.42 6.88 18.12
N ILE A 37 14.52 6.23 17.73
CA ILE A 37 15.28 5.32 18.61
C ILE A 37 15.94 6.13 19.73
N HIS A 38 15.26 6.24 20.87
CA HIS A 38 15.87 6.76 22.10
C HIS A 38 15.57 5.82 23.26
N PRO A 39 16.61 5.29 23.94
CA PRO A 39 16.41 4.37 25.06
C PRO A 39 15.70 5.02 26.26
N THR A 40 15.71 6.36 26.37
CA THR A 40 14.95 7.08 27.40
C THR A 40 14.70 8.53 26.95
N ARG A 41 13.44 8.99 26.98
CA ARG A 41 13.07 10.40 26.77
C ARG A 41 12.47 10.97 28.06
N ILE A 42 12.84 12.20 28.42
CA ILE A 42 12.21 12.94 29.52
C ILE A 42 11.10 13.79 28.91
N LYS A 43 9.85 13.53 29.29
CA LYS A 43 8.70 14.37 28.94
C LYS A 43 8.34 15.25 30.12
N ILE A 44 7.92 16.48 29.81
CA ILE A 44 7.47 17.48 30.77
C ILE A 44 6.00 17.72 30.50
N ASP A 45 5.16 17.40 31.47
CA ASP A 45 3.76 17.82 31.50
C ASP A 45 3.69 19.17 32.19
N TYR A 46 3.43 20.21 31.40
CA TYR A 46 3.36 21.59 31.86
C TYR A 46 2.07 21.89 32.64
N ASP A 47 1.00 21.12 32.44
CA ASP A 47 -0.26 21.27 33.15
C ASP A 47 -0.18 20.69 34.56
N GLN A 48 0.55 19.57 34.72
CA GLN A 48 0.78 18.94 36.03
C GLN A 48 2.11 19.33 36.69
N GLY A 49 3.00 20.03 36.00
CA GLY A 49 4.33 20.39 36.49
C GLY A 49 5.23 19.18 36.77
N LYS A 50 4.98 18.04 36.11
CA LYS A 50 5.69 16.77 36.38
C LYS A 50 6.59 16.39 35.21
N MET A 51 7.76 15.86 35.56
CA MET A 51 8.66 15.21 34.61
C MET A 51 8.54 13.70 34.74
N TYR A 52 8.37 13.00 33.63
CA TYR A 52 8.39 11.54 33.59
C TYR A 52 9.41 11.06 32.58
N LYS A 53 10.09 9.98 32.94
CA LYS A 53 10.98 9.24 32.05
C LYS A 53 10.15 8.19 31.34
N GLU A 54 10.03 8.33 30.03
CA GLU A 54 9.46 7.32 29.16
C GLU A 54 10.62 6.53 28.57
N GLY A 55 10.72 5.26 28.97
CA GLY A 55 11.63 4.30 28.37
C GLY A 55 10.90 3.53 27.28
N MET A 56 11.53 3.39 26.12
CA MET A 56 11.04 2.50 25.07
C MET A 56 11.75 1.15 25.21
N ASN A 57 11.01 0.04 25.14
CA ASN A 57 11.63 -1.27 24.95
C ASN A 57 12.21 -1.32 23.53
N VAL A 58 13.54 -1.23 23.44
CA VAL A 58 14.27 -1.17 22.17
C VAL A 58 14.06 -2.44 21.35
N GLU A 59 13.94 -3.61 21.98
CA GLU A 59 13.75 -4.89 21.28
C GLU A 59 12.39 -4.91 20.58
N ASN A 60 11.31 -4.60 21.31
CA ASN A 60 9.96 -4.55 20.74
C ASN A 60 9.85 -3.49 19.63
N TYR A 61 10.52 -2.34 19.79
CA TYR A 61 10.52 -1.31 18.75
C TYR A 61 11.30 -1.75 17.50
N VAL A 62 12.42 -2.44 17.66
CA VAL A 62 13.18 -2.99 16.52
C VAL A 62 12.37 -4.05 15.79
N ILE A 63 11.67 -4.95 16.51
CA ILE A 63 10.77 -5.94 15.91
C ILE A 63 9.69 -5.23 15.09
N TRP A 64 8.98 -4.27 15.69
CA TRP A 64 7.96 -3.48 15.01
C TRP A 64 8.50 -2.74 13.78
N LEU A 65 9.73 -2.20 13.86
CA LEU A 65 10.37 -1.52 12.73
C LEU A 65 10.61 -2.46 11.54
N VAL A 66 11.05 -3.70 11.81
CA VAL A 66 11.30 -4.72 10.78
C VAL A 66 9.98 -5.16 10.15
N GLU A 67 8.98 -5.50 10.96
CA GLU A 67 7.67 -5.93 10.47
C GLU A 67 6.99 -4.85 9.61
N SER A 68 6.98 -3.61 10.10
CA SER A 68 6.39 -2.47 9.37
C SER A 68 7.12 -2.22 8.04
N LYS A 69 8.44 -2.38 8.02
CA LYS A 69 9.24 -2.26 6.81
C LYS A 69 8.87 -3.32 5.78
N ASP A 70 8.71 -4.58 6.21
CA ASP A 70 8.35 -5.68 5.33
C ASP A 70 6.95 -5.51 4.74
N ILE A 71 5.98 -5.03 5.54
CA ILE A 71 4.64 -4.67 5.06
C ILE A 71 4.71 -3.59 3.97
N LEU A 72 5.47 -2.52 4.20
CA LEU A 72 5.61 -1.43 3.23
C LEU A 72 6.30 -1.89 1.93
N ILE A 73 7.30 -2.76 2.02
CA ILE A 73 7.95 -3.37 0.85
C ILE A 73 6.95 -4.25 0.07
N LYS A 74 6.19 -5.09 0.77
CA LYS A 74 5.14 -5.93 0.19
C LYS A 74 4.09 -5.08 -0.55
N ASP A 75 3.66 -3.96 0.04
CA ASP A 75 2.70 -3.04 -0.60
C ASP A 75 3.28 -2.37 -1.87
N GLN A 76 4.53 -1.91 -1.82
CA GLN A 76 5.21 -1.40 -3.03
C GLN A 76 5.29 -2.44 -4.14
N GLN A 77 5.66 -3.68 -3.81
CA GLN A 77 5.74 -4.78 -4.78
C GLN A 77 4.36 -5.11 -5.37
N PHE A 78 3.30 -5.04 -4.57
CA PHE A 78 1.93 -5.19 -5.04
C PHE A 78 1.57 -4.14 -6.10
N TRP A 79 1.76 -2.85 -5.79
CA TRP A 79 1.47 -1.77 -6.74
C TRP A 79 2.37 -1.81 -7.98
N GLN A 80 3.64 -2.19 -7.81
CA GLN A 80 4.59 -2.35 -8.91
C GLN A 80 4.15 -3.46 -9.87
N ARG A 81 3.71 -4.62 -9.36
CA ARG A 81 3.19 -5.72 -10.18
C ARG A 81 2.00 -5.27 -11.02
N ARG A 82 1.06 -4.54 -10.41
CA ARG A 82 -0.12 -4.02 -11.11
C ARG A 82 0.23 -2.97 -12.16
N LEU A 83 1.15 -2.05 -11.85
CA LEU A 83 1.65 -1.07 -12.81
C LEU A 83 2.34 -1.74 -14.01
N ASN A 84 3.13 -2.78 -13.77
CA ASN A 84 3.76 -3.55 -14.84
C ASN A 84 2.73 -4.25 -15.73
N ALA A 85 1.66 -4.81 -15.15
CA ALA A 85 0.56 -5.40 -15.90
C ALA A 85 -0.19 -4.35 -16.74
N LEU A 86 -0.48 -3.18 -16.17
CA LEU A 86 -1.09 -2.06 -16.91
C LEU A 86 -0.19 -1.64 -18.08
N ASN A 87 1.11 -1.46 -17.85
CA ASN A 87 2.05 -1.08 -18.91
C ASN A 87 2.09 -2.09 -20.04
N ARG A 88 2.00 -3.40 -19.73
CA ARG A 88 1.86 -4.45 -20.76
C ARG A 88 0.54 -4.36 -21.50
N ALA A 89 -0.57 -4.08 -20.81
CA ALA A 89 -1.86 -3.89 -21.45
C ALA A 89 -1.86 -2.69 -22.42
N LEU A 90 -1.20 -1.59 -22.03
CA LEU A 90 -1.04 -0.38 -22.85
C LEU A 90 -0.16 -0.58 -24.09
N GLN A 91 0.65 -1.65 -24.16
CA GLN A 91 1.47 -1.97 -25.33
C GLN A 91 0.64 -2.47 -26.51
N ILE A 92 -0.58 -2.97 -26.28
CA ILE A 92 -1.48 -3.49 -27.34
C ILE A 92 -2.24 -2.35 -28.04
N LEU A 93 -2.24 -1.17 -27.43
CA LEU A 93 -2.88 0.00 -28.01
C LEU A 93 -2.11 0.47 -29.24
N THR A 94 -2.84 0.76 -30.31
CA THR A 94 -2.35 1.50 -31.46
C THR A 94 -1.97 2.94 -31.05
N PRO A 95 -1.17 3.66 -31.86
CA PRO A 95 -0.80 5.04 -31.54
C PRO A 95 -2.01 5.95 -31.26
N LEU A 96 -3.07 5.82 -32.06
CA LEU A 96 -4.30 6.61 -31.89
C LEU A 96 -5.06 6.25 -30.60
N GLU A 97 -5.15 4.97 -30.26
CA GLU A 97 -5.75 4.52 -28.99
C GLU A 97 -4.92 4.99 -27.78
N ARG A 98 -3.59 5.03 -27.92
CA ARG A 98 -2.70 5.55 -26.88
C ARG A 98 -2.88 7.04 -26.68
N ASP A 99 -3.08 7.82 -27.73
CA ASP A 99 -3.39 9.25 -27.62
C ASP A 99 -4.73 9.48 -26.92
N ILE A 100 -5.75 8.69 -27.25
CA ILE A 100 -7.06 8.73 -26.58
C ILE A 100 -6.90 8.40 -25.08
N TYR A 101 -6.14 7.35 -24.74
CA TYR A 101 -5.85 6.97 -23.37
C TYR A 101 -5.09 8.08 -22.63
N ASN A 102 -4.08 8.67 -23.24
CA ASN A 102 -3.30 9.75 -22.65
C ASN A 102 -4.19 10.95 -22.33
N LEU A 103 -5.02 11.38 -23.29
CA LEU A 103 -5.99 12.45 -23.08
C LEU A 103 -7.02 12.11 -21.98
N PHE A 104 -7.42 10.84 -21.87
CA PHE A 104 -8.30 10.37 -20.80
C PHE A 104 -7.60 10.44 -19.43
N SER A 105 -6.35 9.97 -19.35
CA SER A 105 -5.57 9.92 -18.10
C SER A 105 -5.33 11.29 -17.47
N ILE A 106 -5.26 12.34 -18.30
CA ILE A 106 -5.12 13.74 -17.85
C ILE A 106 -6.47 14.49 -17.78
N GLY A 107 -7.60 13.77 -17.89
CA GLY A 107 -8.95 14.31 -17.77
C GLY A 107 -9.40 15.23 -18.91
N LYS A 108 -8.74 15.18 -20.07
CA LYS A 108 -9.04 16.04 -21.24
C LYS A 108 -9.99 15.42 -22.27
N THR A 109 -10.23 14.10 -22.23
CA THR A 109 -11.17 13.46 -23.16
C THR A 109 -12.61 13.56 -22.67
N GLN A 110 -13.50 14.12 -23.49
CA GLN A 110 -14.95 14.22 -23.21
C GLN A 110 -15.79 13.17 -23.95
N SER A 111 -15.25 12.52 -24.99
CA SER A 111 -16.02 11.58 -25.81
C SER A 111 -15.97 10.16 -25.24
N ARG A 112 -17.02 9.80 -24.49
CA ARG A 112 -17.22 8.44 -23.97
C ARG A 112 -17.17 7.38 -25.09
N LEU A 113 -17.72 7.71 -26.26
CA LEU A 113 -17.74 6.81 -27.43
C LEU A 113 -16.35 6.43 -27.95
N GLN A 114 -15.35 7.29 -27.74
CA GLN A 114 -13.97 7.04 -28.16
C GLN A 114 -13.14 6.37 -27.05
N THR A 115 -13.41 6.71 -25.79
CA THR A 115 -12.64 6.21 -24.64
C THR A 115 -13.07 4.82 -24.19
N GLU A 116 -14.37 4.55 -24.16
CA GLU A 116 -14.94 3.27 -23.71
C GLU A 116 -14.36 2.04 -24.44
N PRO A 117 -14.23 2.01 -25.79
CA PRO A 117 -13.62 0.85 -26.46
C PRO A 117 -12.13 0.67 -26.11
N VAL A 118 -11.39 1.76 -25.89
CA VAL A 118 -9.98 1.70 -25.48
C VAL A 118 -9.85 1.12 -24.08
N LEU A 119 -10.69 1.55 -23.14
CA LEU A 119 -10.70 1.04 -21.77
C LEU A 119 -11.11 -0.44 -21.69
N LEU A 120 -12.09 -0.86 -22.50
CA LEU A 120 -12.47 -2.26 -22.61
C LEU A 120 -11.31 -3.12 -23.10
N LYS A 121 -10.61 -2.68 -24.15
CA LYS A 121 -9.44 -3.40 -24.67
C LYS A 121 -8.31 -3.54 -23.64
N ILE A 122 -8.07 -2.51 -22.83
CA ILE A 122 -7.11 -2.57 -21.72
C ILE A 122 -7.59 -3.58 -20.67
N ARG A 123 -8.86 -3.54 -20.28
CA ARG A 123 -9.46 -4.46 -19.31
C ARG A 123 -9.36 -5.91 -19.78
N ASP A 124 -9.76 -6.20 -21.01
CA ASP A 124 -9.71 -7.55 -21.59
C ASP A 124 -8.28 -8.09 -21.54
N GLN A 125 -7.29 -7.23 -21.86
CA GLN A 125 -5.89 -7.63 -21.80
C GLN A 125 -5.41 -7.86 -20.36
N LEU A 126 -5.85 -7.04 -19.40
CA LEU A 126 -5.54 -7.27 -18.00
C LEU A 126 -6.14 -8.58 -17.50
N GLU A 127 -7.38 -8.89 -17.86
CA GLU A 127 -8.04 -10.15 -17.52
C GLU A 127 -7.26 -11.35 -18.06
N LEU A 128 -6.76 -11.28 -19.29
CA LEU A 128 -5.88 -12.30 -19.87
C LEU A 128 -4.54 -12.44 -19.13
N LEU A 129 -3.90 -11.32 -18.78
CA LEU A 129 -2.66 -11.33 -18.03
C LEU A 129 -2.84 -11.93 -16.63
N ILE A 130 -3.96 -11.64 -15.99
CA ILE A 130 -4.32 -12.15 -14.68
C ILE A 130 -4.66 -13.65 -14.73
N ASP A 131 -5.37 -14.11 -15.76
CA ASP A 131 -5.61 -15.54 -15.98
C ASP A 131 -4.28 -16.31 -16.17
N SER A 132 -3.28 -15.67 -16.79
CA SER A 132 -1.94 -16.26 -16.96
C SER A 132 -1.03 -16.16 -15.73
N SER A 133 -1.32 -15.26 -14.78
CA SER A 133 -0.51 -15.00 -13.60
C SER A 133 -1.38 -14.56 -12.41
N PRO A 134 -1.87 -15.52 -11.60
CA PRO A 134 -2.77 -15.24 -10.48
C PRO A 134 -2.14 -14.37 -9.37
N VAL A 135 -0.80 -14.34 -9.32
CA VAL A 135 0.01 -13.49 -8.42
C VAL A 135 -0.31 -11.99 -8.58
N LEU A 136 -0.96 -11.58 -9.69
CA LEU A 136 -1.43 -10.21 -9.89
C LEU A 136 -2.67 -9.86 -9.06
N LYS A 137 -3.41 -10.87 -8.54
CA LYS A 137 -4.58 -10.70 -7.68
C LYS A 137 -4.21 -10.61 -6.20
N GLU A 138 -3.14 -11.31 -5.81
CA GLU A 138 -2.73 -11.43 -4.41
C GLU A 138 -2.27 -10.09 -3.87
N ARG A 139 -3.09 -9.51 -2.99
CA ARG A 139 -2.61 -8.50 -2.06
C ARG A 139 -1.82 -9.27 -1.01
N SER A 140 -0.53 -9.00 -0.91
CA SER A 140 0.40 -9.70 -0.01
C SER A 140 0.17 -9.39 1.48
N LEU A 141 -1.04 -8.97 1.85
CA LEU A 141 -1.45 -8.65 3.22
C LEU A 141 -2.14 -9.83 3.92
N ASP A 142 -2.39 -10.92 3.22
CA ASP A 142 -2.90 -12.16 3.82
C ASP A 142 -1.73 -12.95 4.41
N ASP A 143 -1.14 -12.42 5.48
CA ASP A 143 -0.71 -13.25 6.62
C ASP A 143 -1.83 -13.06 7.67
N GLU A 144 -2.98 -13.69 7.42
CA GLU A 144 -3.85 -14.16 8.51
C GLU A 144 -2.95 -15.05 9.39
N ASP A 145 -2.69 -14.62 10.63
CA ASP A 145 -2.17 -15.36 11.79
C ASP A 145 -1.14 -14.52 12.57
N ALA A 146 -1.62 -13.44 13.18
CA ALA A 146 -1.13 -13.06 14.49
C ALA A 146 -2.37 -12.93 15.39
N ASP A 147 -2.90 -14.10 15.77
CA ASP A 147 -3.51 -14.26 17.09
C ASP A 147 -2.50 -13.69 18.09
N PHE A 148 -2.63 -12.40 18.38
CA PHE A 148 -2.04 -11.83 19.56
C PHE A 148 -2.94 -12.33 20.68
N ASP A 149 -2.54 -13.45 21.28
CA ASP A 149 -3.10 -13.96 22.51
C ASP A 149 -3.32 -12.76 23.45
N GLU A 150 -4.58 -12.39 23.61
CA GLU A 150 -5.04 -11.35 24.53
C GLU A 150 -5.09 -11.94 25.95
N ASP A 151 -4.04 -12.69 26.32
CA ASP A 151 -3.85 -13.27 27.65
C ASP A 151 -2.63 -12.59 28.29
N SER A 152 -2.85 -11.39 28.81
CA SER A 152 -2.15 -10.98 30.04
C SER A 152 -3.20 -10.50 31.04
N GLU A 153 -3.69 -11.50 31.75
CA GLU A 153 -4.52 -11.45 32.95
C GLU A 153 -4.14 -10.29 33.88
N GLU A 154 -5.20 -9.62 34.36
CA GLU A 154 -5.36 -9.08 35.71
C GLU A 154 -4.10 -9.08 36.59
N MET A 155 -3.43 -7.93 36.70
CA MET A 155 -2.75 -7.63 37.96
C MET A 155 -3.78 -7.04 38.92
N GLU A 156 -4.34 -7.94 39.72
CA GLU A 156 -5.03 -7.65 40.96
C GLU A 156 -4.32 -6.54 41.73
N ALA A 157 -5.05 -5.47 41.99
CA ALA A 157 -4.69 -4.51 43.01
C ALA A 157 -5.02 -5.11 44.38
N GLU A 158 -4.04 -5.72 45.06
CA GLU A 158 -4.11 -5.95 46.50
C GLU A 158 -2.76 -5.74 47.23
N LEU A 159 -2.81 -4.78 48.18
CA LEU A 159 -2.09 -4.70 49.47
C LEU A 159 -0.55 -4.52 49.39
N ILE A 160 0.04 -3.44 49.92
CA ILE A 160 0.13 -3.02 51.35
C ILE A 160 0.16 -1.50 51.49
#